data_AF-A0A8H5BIH6-F1
#
_entry.id   AF-A0A8H5BIH6-F1
#
_cell.length_a   1.000
_cell.length_b   1.000
_cell.length_c   1.000
_cell.angle_alpha   90.00
_cell.angle_beta   90.00
_cell.angle_gamma   90.00
#
_symmetry.space_group_name_H-M   'P 1'
#
loop_
_entity.id
_entity.type
_entity.pdbx_description
1 polymer ?
#
loop_
_entity_poly.entity_id
_entity_poly.type
_entity_poly.pdbx_seq_one_letter_code
_entity_poly.pdbx_strand_id
1 'polypeptide(L)'
;MSGTALELFWNSTDVYDLWSWTTESMKPQVARIAHQYRRNIYAAVLGPKGGENEKLVLAKIARGTEEVETLAHEATIYTDDLRHLQGTVIPVFYGLWKTKIGGIDFACMFIEHCTGPTKLSASEFNYLVMVAACKIHQAGITHNDLARSPNHVVLKGENEVRIVDFSGARRHKCRNAIPTLVSGSQAEGHFCIELVKLEQEYGIHSDSDYIVRTAAASRQFWGSYHMDR
;
A
#
# COMPACT_ATOMS: atom_id res chain seq x y z
N MET A 1 14.40 9.94 23.47
CA MET A 1 13.80 9.48 22.20
C MET A 1 14.91 8.80 21.41
N SER A 2 14.93 7.46 21.35
CA SER A 2 15.88 6.71 20.53
C SER A 2 15.28 6.52 19.13
N GLY A 3 15.86 7.15 18.12
CA GLY A 3 15.49 6.88 16.73
C GLY A 3 16.17 5.61 16.21
N THR A 4 15.54 4.92 15.26
CA THR A 4 16.16 3.81 14.54
C THR A 4 16.81 4.33 13.25
N ALA A 5 18.08 4.00 13.03
CA ALA A 5 18.83 4.38 11.83
C ALA A 5 18.58 3.42 10.65
N LEU A 6 18.55 3.98 9.44
CA LEU A 6 18.52 3.27 8.16
C LEU A 6 19.63 3.81 7.25
N GLU A 7 20.51 2.93 6.77
CA GLU A 7 21.41 3.24 5.65
C GLU A 7 20.71 2.89 4.33
N LEU A 8 20.41 3.90 3.52
CA LEU A 8 19.82 3.74 2.20
C LEU A 8 20.91 3.82 1.13
N PHE A 9 21.18 2.70 0.49
CA PHE A 9 22.03 2.60 -0.69
C PHE A 9 21.18 2.86 -1.94
N TRP A 10 21.37 4.02 -2.55
CA TRP A 10 20.66 4.39 -3.77
C TRP A 10 21.28 3.73 -5.01
N ASN A 11 22.60 3.60 -5.01
CA ASN A 11 23.40 2.89 -6.00
C ASN A 11 24.71 2.42 -5.32
N SER A 12 25.74 2.08 -6.09
CA SER A 12 27.03 1.63 -5.56
C SER A 12 27.84 2.72 -4.86
N THR A 13 27.53 4.00 -5.04
CA THR A 13 28.31 5.14 -4.53
C THR A 13 27.54 5.99 -3.54
N ASP A 14 26.22 6.12 -3.71
CA ASP A 14 25.37 7.04 -2.96
C ASP A 14 24.70 6.31 -1.80
N VAL A 15 25.11 6.68 -0.58
CA VAL A 15 24.57 6.17 0.68
C VAL A 15 24.03 7.33 1.49
N TYR A 16 22.82 7.17 2.02
CA TYR A 16 22.14 8.17 2.83
C TYR A 16 21.74 7.59 4.18
N ASP A 17 21.99 8.34 5.25
CA ASP A 17 21.49 8.03 6.58
C ASP A 17 20.10 8.65 6.79
N LEU A 18 19.13 7.79 7.10
CA LEU A 18 17.78 8.20 7.44
C LEU A 18 17.41 7.74 8.84
N TRP A 19 16.44 8.45 9.43
CA TRP A 19 16.03 8.23 10.80
C TRP A 19 14.52 8.01 10.88
N SER A 20 14.11 7.07 11.72
CA SER A 20 12.71 6.88 12.11
C SER A 20 12.55 7.11 13.61
N TRP A 21 11.45 7.77 13.96
CA TRP A 21 11.05 8.05 15.34
C TRP A 21 9.84 7.22 15.78
N THR A 22 9.30 6.39 14.88
CA THR A 22 8.04 5.67 15.08
C THR A 22 8.24 4.24 15.56
N THR A 23 9.47 3.71 15.54
CA THR A 23 9.77 2.35 15.96
C THR A 23 10.76 2.35 17.12
N GLU A 24 10.23 2.16 18.33
CA GLU A 24 11.05 1.73 19.46
C GLU A 24 11.54 0.30 19.19
N SER A 25 12.82 0.03 19.43
CA SER A 25 13.47 -1.30 19.43
C SER A 25 13.88 -1.95 18.09
N MET A 26 13.78 -1.29 16.94
CA MET A 26 14.32 -1.90 15.71
C MET A 26 15.84 -1.79 15.64
N LYS A 27 16.51 -2.91 15.31
CA LYS A 27 17.94 -2.91 14.95
C LYS A 27 18.17 -1.98 13.75
N PRO A 28 19.34 -1.32 13.66
CA PRO A 28 19.72 -0.56 12.48
C PRO A 28 19.46 -1.36 11.21
N GLN A 29 18.80 -0.74 10.25
CA GLN A 29 18.40 -1.37 8.99
C GLN A 29 19.30 -0.89 7.86
N VAL A 30 19.36 -1.67 6.79
CA VAL A 30 19.93 -1.27 5.51
C VAL A 30 18.89 -1.52 4.44
N ALA A 31 18.72 -0.55 3.54
CA ALA A 31 17.91 -0.69 2.33
C ALA A 31 18.76 -0.47 1.09
N ARG A 32 18.60 -1.32 0.07
CA ARG A 32 19.23 -1.17 -1.24
C ARG A 32 18.17 -1.02 -2.32
N ILE A 33 18.18 0.11 -3.02
CA ILE A 33 17.30 0.30 -4.17
C ILE A 33 17.78 -0.62 -5.30
N ALA A 34 16.86 -1.38 -5.89
CA ALA A 34 17.18 -2.38 -6.92
C ALA A 34 16.60 -1.99 -8.29
N HIS A 35 15.32 -1.65 -8.35
CA HIS A 35 14.63 -1.36 -9.61
C HIS A 35 13.62 -0.22 -9.44
N GLN A 36 13.50 0.63 -10.45
CA GLN A 36 12.53 1.72 -10.45
C GLN A 36 11.30 1.35 -11.27
N TYR A 37 10.15 1.27 -10.60
CA TYR A 37 8.87 1.08 -11.27
C TYR A 37 8.30 2.40 -11.79
N ARG A 38 8.42 3.46 -10.98
CA ARG A 38 7.91 4.80 -11.28
C ARG A 38 8.81 5.87 -10.67
N ARG A 39 8.53 7.13 -10.98
CA ARG A 39 9.28 8.29 -10.46
C ARG A 39 9.59 8.20 -8.96
N ASN A 40 8.64 7.73 -8.16
CA ASN A 40 8.74 7.66 -6.70
C ASN A 40 8.55 6.25 -6.12
N ILE A 41 8.50 5.20 -6.94
CA ILE A 41 8.22 3.83 -6.50
C ILE A 41 9.31 2.88 -7.01
N TYR A 42 9.91 2.14 -6.09
CA TYR A 42 11.08 1.31 -6.33
C TYR A 42 10.94 -0.07 -5.66
N ALA A 43 11.44 -1.12 -6.29
CA ALA A 43 11.80 -2.34 -5.58
C ALA A 43 13.08 -2.09 -4.77
N ALA A 44 13.11 -2.60 -3.54
CA ALA A 44 14.27 -2.51 -2.67
C ALA A 44 14.45 -3.79 -1.86
N VAL A 45 15.67 -4.02 -1.40
CA VAL A 45 16.00 -5.08 -0.44
C VAL A 45 16.22 -4.44 0.92
N LEU A 46 15.44 -4.84 1.92
CA LEU A 46 15.49 -4.31 3.29
C LEU A 46 15.89 -5.41 4.28
N GLY A 47 16.85 -5.14 5.15
CA GLY A 47 17.27 -6.09 6.18
C GLY A 47 18.10 -5.44 7.29
N PRO A 48 18.39 -6.19 8.37
CA PRO A 48 19.23 -5.70 9.44
C PRO A 48 20.66 -5.43 8.96
N LYS A 49 21.31 -4.40 9.50
CA LYS A 49 22.72 -4.11 9.20
C LYS A 49 23.61 -5.28 9.63
N GLY A 50 24.36 -5.83 8.66
CA GLY A 50 25.29 -6.94 8.88
C GLY A 50 24.63 -8.27 9.26
N GLY A 51 23.32 -8.40 9.06
CA GLY A 51 22.58 -9.62 9.40
C GLY A 51 22.04 -10.37 8.18
N GLU A 52 21.67 -11.63 8.42
CA GLU A 52 20.89 -12.44 7.49
C GLU A 52 19.40 -12.06 7.58
N ASN A 53 18.57 -12.50 6.63
CA ASN A 53 17.11 -12.23 6.50
C ASN A 53 16.72 -10.91 5.81
N GLU A 54 17.38 -10.59 4.71
CA GLU A 54 16.92 -9.56 3.80
C GLU A 54 15.55 -9.90 3.17
N LYS A 55 14.74 -8.88 2.92
CA LYS A 55 13.39 -9.00 2.35
C LYS A 55 13.26 -8.09 1.14
N LEU A 56 12.65 -8.61 0.08
CA LEU A 56 12.19 -7.79 -1.03
C LEU A 56 10.97 -6.96 -0.58
N VAL A 57 11.07 -5.65 -0.74
CA VAL A 57 10.07 -4.67 -0.32
C VAL A 57 9.85 -3.65 -1.43
N LEU A 58 8.75 -2.91 -1.31
CA LEU A 58 8.54 -1.72 -2.12
C LEU A 58 8.94 -0.48 -1.32
N ALA A 59 9.70 0.40 -1.95
CA ALA A 59 10.05 1.72 -1.43
C ALA A 59 9.25 2.81 -2.15
N LYS A 60 8.52 3.64 -1.39
CA LYS A 60 7.90 4.89 -1.85
C LYS A 60 8.72 6.06 -1.33
N ILE A 61 9.13 6.95 -2.24
CA ILE A 61 10.12 7.98 -1.97
C ILE A 61 9.51 9.36 -2.19
N ALA A 62 9.68 10.26 -1.22
CA ALA A 62 9.17 11.61 -1.28
C ALA A 62 10.31 12.62 -1.18
N ARG A 63 10.21 13.72 -1.95
CA ARG A 63 11.19 14.81 -1.95
C ARG A 63 10.50 16.16 -1.85
N GLY A 64 11.01 17.02 -0.98
CA GLY A 64 10.38 18.29 -0.67
C GLY A 64 9.29 18.16 0.38
N THR A 65 8.97 19.28 1.02
CA THR A 65 8.14 19.32 2.24
C THR A 65 6.74 18.74 2.01
N GLU A 66 6.05 19.13 0.93
CA GLU A 66 4.68 18.69 0.63
C GLU A 66 4.58 17.17 0.38
N GLU A 67 5.48 16.60 -0.43
CA GLU A 67 5.49 15.16 -0.70
C GLU A 67 5.82 14.37 0.56
N VAL A 68 6.75 14.86 1.38
CA VAL A 68 7.17 14.21 2.64
C VAL A 68 6.05 14.25 3.68
N GLU A 69 5.30 15.35 3.76
CA GLU A 69 4.12 15.45 4.63
C GLU A 69 3.01 14.51 4.17
N THR A 70 2.75 14.43 2.86
CA THR A 70 1.77 13.50 2.28
C THR A 70 2.14 12.04 2.56
N LEU A 71 3.42 11.68 2.37
CA LEU A 71 3.91 10.33 2.66
C LEU A 71 3.87 10.02 4.17
N ALA A 72 4.14 11.02 5.01
CA ALA A 72 4.02 10.88 6.45
C ALA A 72 2.58 10.66 6.91
N HIS A 73 1.63 11.39 6.33
CA HIS A 73 0.19 11.18 6.57
C HIS A 73 -0.19 9.73 6.25
N GLU A 74 0.15 9.24 5.05
CA GLU A 74 -0.09 7.84 4.66
C GLU A 74 0.52 6.85 5.68
N ALA A 75 1.76 7.08 6.12
CA ALA A 75 2.41 6.21 7.11
C ALA A 75 1.66 6.16 8.46
N THR A 76 1.02 7.26 8.89
CA THR A 76 0.19 7.26 10.11
C THR A 76 -1.04 6.36 9.94
N ILE A 77 -1.67 6.34 8.77
CA ILE A 77 -2.82 5.47 8.49
C ILE A 77 -2.41 3.99 8.61
N TYR A 78 -1.24 3.62 8.07
CA TYR A 78 -0.71 2.25 8.23
C TYR A 78 -0.38 1.91 9.69
N THR A 79 0.26 2.85 10.40
CA THR A 79 0.81 2.60 11.74
C THR A 79 -0.27 2.57 12.82
N ASP A 80 -1.25 3.47 12.73
CA ASP A 80 -2.21 3.74 13.79
C ASP A 80 -3.55 3.07 13.50
N ASP A 81 -4.16 3.43 12.37
CA ASP A 81 -5.57 3.08 12.10
C ASP A 81 -5.72 1.67 11.52
N LEU A 82 -4.85 1.30 10.57
CA LEU A 82 -5.01 0.06 9.80
C LEU A 82 -4.02 -1.04 10.19
N ARG A 83 -3.29 -0.90 11.30
CA ARG A 83 -2.28 -1.86 11.76
C ARG A 83 -2.78 -3.30 11.80
N HIS A 84 -4.02 -3.51 12.23
CA HIS A 84 -4.64 -4.83 12.38
C HIS A 84 -5.07 -5.46 11.04
N LEU A 85 -5.05 -4.70 9.92
CA LEU A 85 -5.38 -5.19 8.58
C LEU A 85 -4.14 -5.50 7.73
N GLN A 86 -2.96 -5.14 8.21
CA GLN A 86 -1.69 -5.37 7.50
C GLN A 86 -1.45 -6.85 7.21
N GLY A 87 -0.98 -7.14 6.01
CA GLY A 87 -0.74 -8.49 5.51
C GLY A 87 -2.01 -9.27 5.16
N THR A 88 -3.21 -8.66 5.30
CA THR A 88 -4.48 -9.29 4.92
C THR A 88 -5.14 -8.57 3.74
N VAL A 89 -5.51 -7.31 3.92
CA VAL A 89 -6.18 -6.50 2.88
C VAL A 89 -5.44 -5.23 2.52
N ILE A 90 -4.39 -4.90 3.28
CA ILE A 90 -3.41 -3.87 2.96
C ILE A 90 -1.98 -4.43 3.14
N PRO A 91 -0.96 -3.86 2.48
CA PRO A 91 0.42 -4.29 2.62
C PRO A 91 0.91 -4.26 4.08
N VAL A 92 1.85 -5.15 4.40
CA VAL A 92 2.66 -4.98 5.62
C VAL A 92 3.48 -3.68 5.52
N PHE A 93 3.42 -2.84 6.53
CA PHE A 93 4.20 -1.61 6.65
C PHE A 93 5.44 -1.88 7.49
N TYR A 94 6.62 -1.63 6.91
CA TYR A 94 7.90 -1.84 7.57
C TYR A 94 8.43 -0.59 8.26
N GLY A 95 8.02 0.59 7.79
CA GLY A 95 8.40 1.85 8.42
C GLY A 95 8.49 3.02 7.44
N LEU A 96 8.64 4.19 8.03
CA LEU A 96 8.97 5.45 7.35
C LEU A 96 10.23 6.02 7.98
N TRP A 97 11.21 6.36 7.15
CA TRP A 97 12.43 7.03 7.55
C TRP A 97 12.55 8.37 6.81
N LYS A 98 13.11 9.37 7.49
CA LYS A 98 13.24 10.74 6.98
C LYS A 98 14.66 11.26 7.14
N THR A 99 15.05 12.18 6.28
CA THR A 99 16.32 12.91 6.35
C THR A 99 16.23 14.22 5.57
N LYS A 100 17.33 14.98 5.49
CA LYS A 100 17.50 16.09 4.55
C LYS A 100 18.69 15.83 3.64
N ILE A 101 18.49 15.91 2.34
CA ILE A 101 19.55 15.77 1.34
C ILE A 101 19.76 17.13 0.67
N GLY A 102 20.93 17.73 0.83
CA GLY A 102 21.19 19.09 0.31
C GLY A 102 20.23 20.15 0.87
N GLY A 103 19.76 19.98 2.12
CA GLY A 103 18.78 20.87 2.75
C GLY A 103 17.32 20.61 2.38
N ILE A 104 17.04 19.73 1.43
CA ILE A 104 15.70 19.38 0.97
C ILE A 104 15.17 18.18 1.76
N ASP A 105 13.92 18.26 2.24
CA ASP A 105 13.27 17.14 2.93
C ASP A 105 13.21 15.90 2.05
N PHE A 106 13.55 14.76 2.62
CA PHE A 106 13.54 13.46 1.96
C PHE A 106 12.94 12.41 2.88
N ALA A 107 12.09 11.54 2.34
CA ALA A 107 11.54 10.42 3.08
C ALA A 107 11.46 9.15 2.24
N CYS A 108 11.62 8.01 2.90
CA CYS A 108 11.48 6.69 2.31
C CYS A 108 10.55 5.85 3.18
N MET A 109 9.46 5.38 2.59
CA MET A 109 8.51 4.47 3.19
C MET A 109 8.68 3.09 2.58
N PHE A 110 8.73 2.06 3.43
CA PHE A 110 8.84 0.67 2.98
C PHE A 110 7.59 -0.11 3.34
N ILE A 111 7.04 -0.80 2.34
CA ILE A 111 5.88 -1.67 2.49
C ILE A 111 6.13 -3.01 1.78
N GLU A 112 5.26 -3.97 2.03
CA GLU A 112 5.25 -5.28 1.38
C GLU A 112 5.32 -5.13 -0.15
N HIS A 113 6.24 -5.89 -0.76
CA HIS A 113 6.25 -6.06 -2.21
C HIS A 113 5.12 -7.02 -2.60
N CYS A 114 4.08 -6.47 -3.20
CA CYS A 114 2.92 -7.22 -3.66
C CYS A 114 3.07 -7.50 -5.16
N THR A 115 3.38 -8.75 -5.48
CA THR A 115 3.38 -9.27 -6.85
C THR A 115 2.77 -10.67 -6.87
N GLY A 116 2.28 -11.08 -8.03
CA GLY A 116 1.76 -12.43 -8.24
C GLY A 116 0.90 -12.53 -9.51
N PRO A 117 0.90 -13.69 -10.19
CA PRO A 117 -0.08 -13.94 -11.24
C PRO A 117 -1.48 -14.05 -10.63
N THR A 118 -2.50 -13.46 -11.24
CA THR A 118 -3.88 -13.70 -10.80
C THR A 118 -4.43 -14.97 -11.44
N LYS A 119 -5.06 -15.83 -10.63
CA LYS A 119 -5.96 -16.90 -11.08
C LYS A 119 -7.43 -16.57 -10.82
N LEU A 120 -7.71 -15.40 -10.26
CA LEU A 120 -9.06 -14.96 -9.91
C LEU A 120 -9.88 -14.72 -11.17
N SER A 121 -11.11 -15.20 -11.16
CA SER A 121 -12.17 -14.72 -12.05
C SER A 121 -12.59 -13.30 -11.68
N ALA A 122 -13.21 -12.58 -12.63
CA ALA A 122 -13.60 -11.18 -12.44
C ALA A 122 -14.48 -10.98 -11.19
N SER A 123 -15.43 -11.89 -10.99
CA SER A 123 -16.32 -11.87 -9.82
C SER A 123 -15.57 -12.09 -8.51
N GLU A 124 -14.60 -13.01 -8.46
CA GLU A 124 -13.80 -13.27 -7.25
C GLU A 124 -12.92 -12.05 -6.91
N PHE A 125 -12.28 -11.43 -7.90
CA PHE A 125 -11.51 -10.22 -7.68
C PHE A 125 -12.38 -9.07 -7.18
N ASN A 126 -13.51 -8.82 -7.84
CA ASN A 126 -14.47 -7.79 -7.45
C ASN A 126 -14.96 -7.99 -6.01
N TYR A 127 -15.32 -9.23 -5.66
CA TYR A 127 -15.68 -9.61 -4.30
C TYR A 127 -14.55 -9.32 -3.29
N LEU A 128 -13.31 -9.72 -3.59
CA LEU A 128 -12.17 -9.48 -2.71
C LEU A 128 -11.88 -7.98 -2.52
N VAL A 129 -12.02 -7.16 -3.58
CA VAL A 129 -11.89 -5.70 -3.49
C VAL A 129 -12.97 -5.12 -2.59
N MET A 130 -14.22 -5.53 -2.75
CA MET A 130 -15.32 -5.06 -1.91
C MET A 130 -15.16 -5.47 -0.44
N VAL A 131 -14.71 -6.69 -0.18
CA VAL A 131 -14.40 -7.16 1.18
C VAL A 131 -13.26 -6.33 1.79
N ALA A 132 -12.19 -6.07 1.02
CA ALA A 132 -11.06 -5.27 1.47
C ALA A 132 -11.47 -3.82 1.79
N ALA A 133 -12.24 -3.19 0.91
CA ALA A 133 -12.77 -1.85 1.12
C ALA A 133 -13.67 -1.80 2.37
N CYS A 134 -14.60 -2.74 2.53
CA CYS A 134 -15.47 -2.78 3.71
C CYS A 134 -14.66 -2.90 5.02
N LYS A 135 -13.61 -3.72 5.07
CA LYS A 135 -12.74 -3.83 6.25
C LYS A 135 -12.04 -2.51 6.59
N ILE A 136 -11.53 -1.80 5.59
CA ILE A 136 -10.90 -0.48 5.78
C ILE A 136 -11.92 0.54 6.32
N HIS A 137 -13.14 0.52 5.80
CA HIS A 137 -14.22 1.39 6.26
C HIS A 137 -14.70 1.04 7.67
N GLN A 138 -14.75 -0.25 8.02
CA GLN A 138 -15.03 -0.72 9.38
C GLN A 138 -13.95 -0.27 10.38
N ALA A 139 -12.70 -0.17 9.94
CA ALA A 139 -11.61 0.43 10.70
C ALA A 139 -11.70 1.97 10.80
N GLY A 140 -12.73 2.60 10.21
CA GLY A 140 -12.97 4.02 10.30
C GLY A 140 -12.16 4.86 9.30
N ILE A 141 -11.68 4.25 8.21
CA ILE A 141 -10.92 4.93 7.16
C ILE A 141 -11.69 4.92 5.84
N THR A 142 -11.75 6.07 5.16
CA THR A 142 -12.10 6.18 3.75
C THR A 142 -10.82 6.45 2.97
N HIS A 143 -10.66 5.81 1.81
CA HIS A 143 -9.47 5.94 0.97
C HIS A 143 -9.50 7.22 0.12
N ASN A 144 -10.69 7.66 -0.30
CA ASN A 144 -10.98 8.83 -1.15
C ASN A 144 -10.47 8.79 -2.60
N ASP A 145 -9.85 7.69 -3.03
CA ASP A 145 -9.32 7.57 -4.40
C ASP A 145 -9.50 6.17 -5.01
N LEU A 146 -9.99 5.20 -4.24
CA LEU A 146 -10.04 3.80 -4.64
C LEU A 146 -10.96 3.56 -5.85
N ALA A 147 -12.08 4.29 -5.94
CA ALA A 147 -13.00 4.20 -7.08
C ALA A 147 -12.58 5.03 -8.30
N ARG A 148 -11.52 5.85 -8.21
CA ARG A 148 -11.08 6.72 -9.33
C ARG A 148 -9.98 6.10 -10.18
N SER A 149 -9.28 5.11 -9.65
CA SER A 149 -8.10 4.54 -10.28
C SER A 149 -7.96 3.07 -9.87
N PRO A 150 -7.87 2.14 -10.84
CA PRO A 150 -7.65 0.71 -10.54
C PRO A 150 -6.24 0.44 -9.97
N ASN A 151 -5.37 1.44 -9.96
CA ASN A 151 -3.96 1.29 -9.59
C ASN A 151 -3.73 1.14 -8.08
N HIS A 152 -4.77 1.40 -7.29
CA HIS A 152 -4.75 1.32 -5.82
C HIS A 152 -5.10 -0.07 -5.30
N VAL A 153 -5.40 -1.01 -6.21
CA VAL A 153 -5.59 -2.42 -5.90
C VAL A 153 -4.47 -3.21 -6.56
N VAL A 154 -3.78 -4.02 -5.77
CA VAL A 154 -2.64 -4.82 -6.22
C VAL A 154 -2.83 -6.27 -5.84
N LEU A 155 -2.31 -7.17 -6.67
CA LEU A 155 -2.38 -8.61 -6.43
C LEU A 155 -1.22 -9.07 -5.54
N LYS A 156 -1.51 -10.02 -4.66
CA LYS A 156 -0.50 -10.71 -3.86
C LYS A 156 -0.70 -12.21 -4.01
N GLY A 157 0.31 -12.89 -4.55
CA GLY A 157 0.19 -14.32 -4.85
C GLY A 157 -0.93 -14.60 -5.85
N GLU A 158 -1.57 -15.76 -5.74
CA GLU A 158 -2.55 -16.23 -6.73
C GLU A 158 -3.98 -15.69 -6.53
N ASN A 159 -4.39 -15.50 -5.28
CA ASN A 159 -5.79 -15.32 -4.89
C ASN A 159 -6.03 -14.20 -3.86
N GLU A 160 -5.10 -13.24 -3.74
CA GLU A 160 -5.24 -12.17 -2.76
C GLU A 160 -5.08 -10.78 -3.38
N VAL A 161 -5.79 -9.82 -2.80
CA VAL A 161 -5.68 -8.40 -3.14
C VAL A 161 -5.16 -7.60 -1.95
N ARG A 162 -4.50 -6.48 -2.23
CA ARG A 162 -4.11 -5.46 -1.26
C ARG A 162 -4.53 -4.10 -1.78
N ILE A 163 -5.08 -3.27 -0.91
CA ILE A 163 -5.35 -1.86 -1.18
C ILE A 163 -4.14 -1.04 -0.74
N VAL A 164 -3.66 -0.14 -1.60
CA VAL A 164 -2.43 0.65 -1.42
C VAL A 164 -2.68 2.13 -1.70
N ASP A 165 -1.72 2.99 -1.35
CA ASP A 165 -1.75 4.45 -1.57
C ASP A 165 -2.81 5.20 -0.75
N PHE A 166 -2.61 5.24 0.58
CA PHE A 166 -3.49 5.95 1.51
C PHE A 166 -3.17 7.45 1.63
N SER A 167 -2.50 8.05 0.64
CA SER A 167 -2.16 9.47 0.62
C SER A 167 -3.40 10.39 0.72
N GLY A 168 -4.51 9.99 0.10
CA GLY A 168 -5.80 10.69 0.17
C GLY A 168 -6.70 10.26 1.33
N ALA A 169 -6.28 9.29 2.14
CA ALA A 169 -7.15 8.64 3.11
C ALA A 169 -7.52 9.57 4.26
N ARG A 170 -8.73 9.40 4.81
CA ARG A 170 -9.23 10.19 5.93
C ARG A 170 -9.96 9.31 6.94
N ARG A 171 -9.86 9.68 8.20
CA ARG A 171 -10.67 9.11 9.28
C ARG A 171 -12.12 9.54 9.09
N HIS A 172 -13.06 8.60 9.12
CA HIS A 172 -14.49 8.87 9.04
C HIS A 172 -15.30 7.79 9.76
N LYS A 173 -16.57 8.09 10.06
CA LYS A 173 -17.50 7.09 10.60
C LYS A 173 -18.33 6.51 9.46
N CYS A 174 -18.04 5.28 9.07
CA CYS A 174 -18.85 4.57 8.09
C CYS A 174 -20.01 3.85 8.79
N ARG A 175 -21.24 4.26 8.49
CA ARG A 175 -22.43 3.45 8.80
C ARG A 175 -22.64 2.50 7.62
N ASN A 176 -22.90 1.22 7.88
CA ASN A 176 -23.13 0.18 6.85
C ASN A 176 -21.91 -0.18 5.97
N ALA A 177 -20.74 -0.41 6.59
CA ALA A 177 -19.58 -0.99 5.89
C ALA A 177 -19.72 -2.52 5.75
N ILE A 178 -20.74 -2.99 5.03
CA ILE A 178 -21.02 -4.41 4.81
C ILE A 178 -21.17 -4.62 3.30
N PRO A 179 -20.45 -5.58 2.68
CA PRO A 179 -20.63 -5.88 1.27
C PRO A 179 -22.07 -6.34 0.99
N THR A 180 -22.61 -5.95 -0.16
CA THR A 180 -23.92 -6.45 -0.60
C THR A 180 -23.80 -7.95 -0.88
N LEU A 181 -24.41 -8.78 -0.05
CA LEU A 181 -24.49 -10.23 -0.29
C LEU A 181 -25.60 -10.52 -1.31
N VAL A 182 -25.40 -11.56 -2.13
CA VAL A 182 -26.29 -12.02 -3.24
C VAL A 182 -27.76 -12.24 -2.81
N SER A 183 -28.06 -12.26 -1.51
CA SER A 183 -29.40 -12.51 -0.97
C SER A 183 -29.91 -11.43 0.00
N GLY A 184 -29.25 -10.27 0.10
CA GLY A 184 -29.56 -9.24 1.10
C GLY A 184 -30.44 -8.11 0.57
N SER A 185 -31.48 -7.72 1.33
CA SER A 185 -32.23 -6.48 1.14
C SER A 185 -31.29 -5.26 1.12
N GLN A 186 -31.52 -4.30 0.21
CA GLN A 186 -30.79 -3.03 0.18
C GLN A 186 -30.85 -2.39 1.58
N ALA A 187 -29.70 -2.15 2.20
CA ALA A 187 -29.66 -1.46 3.48
C ALA A 187 -30.24 -0.06 3.29
N GLU A 188 -31.14 0.42 4.14
CA GLU A 188 -31.61 1.81 4.13
C GLU A 188 -30.70 2.67 5.02
N GLY A 189 -30.32 3.89 4.60
CA GLY A 189 -29.60 4.84 5.47
C GLY A 189 -28.61 5.80 4.78
N HIS A 190 -27.79 6.50 5.59
CA HIS A 190 -26.69 7.33 5.10
C HIS A 190 -25.52 6.46 4.65
N PHE A 191 -25.30 6.37 3.33
CA PHE A 191 -24.21 5.58 2.77
C PHE A 191 -22.92 6.40 2.63
N CYS A 192 -21.79 5.72 2.80
CA CYS A 192 -20.51 6.27 2.39
C CYS A 192 -20.44 6.36 0.85
N ILE A 193 -20.19 7.56 0.32
CA ILE A 193 -20.12 7.80 -1.12
C ILE A 193 -19.04 6.95 -1.82
N GLU A 194 -17.93 6.67 -1.14
CA GLU A 194 -16.89 5.80 -1.69
C GLU A 194 -17.39 4.36 -1.84
N LEU A 195 -18.04 3.78 -0.81
CA LEU A 195 -18.59 2.42 -0.91
C LEU A 195 -19.69 2.30 -1.97
N VAL A 196 -20.55 3.32 -2.12
CA VAL A 196 -21.57 3.33 -3.18
C VAL A 196 -20.92 3.27 -4.57
N LYS A 197 -19.85 4.04 -4.78
CA LYS A 197 -19.10 4.02 -6.04
C LYS A 197 -18.38 2.70 -6.25
N LEU A 198 -17.82 2.13 -5.19
CA LEU A 198 -17.15 0.83 -5.26
C LEU A 198 -18.15 -0.29 -5.54
N GLU A 199 -19.38 -0.25 -5.01
CA GLU A 199 -20.42 -1.21 -5.34
C GLU A 199 -20.88 -1.08 -6.81
N GLN A 200 -20.90 0.13 -7.37
CA GLN A 200 -21.16 0.30 -8.80
C GLN A 200 -20.04 -0.31 -9.67
N GLU A 201 -18.80 -0.24 -9.21
CA GLU A 201 -17.63 -0.70 -9.95
C GLU A 201 -17.35 -2.21 -9.78
N TYR A 202 -17.45 -2.70 -8.55
CA TYR A 202 -17.02 -4.02 -8.09
C TYR A 202 -18.15 -4.81 -7.39
N GLY A 203 -19.38 -4.31 -7.39
CA GLY A 203 -20.52 -5.01 -6.77
C GLY A 203 -20.94 -6.26 -7.53
N ILE A 204 -21.88 -7.01 -6.94
CA ILE A 204 -22.35 -8.31 -7.44
C ILE A 204 -22.99 -8.27 -8.84
N HIS A 205 -23.39 -7.08 -9.29
CA HIS A 205 -24.02 -6.86 -10.59
C HIS A 205 -23.07 -6.19 -11.60
N SER A 206 -21.79 -5.97 -11.25
CA SER A 206 -20.84 -5.41 -12.20
C SER A 206 -20.28 -6.52 -13.11
N ASP A 207 -20.72 -6.53 -14.37
CA ASP A 207 -20.19 -7.40 -15.45
C ASP A 207 -18.79 -6.95 -15.93
N SER A 208 -18.01 -6.32 -15.05
CA SER A 208 -16.93 -5.44 -15.46
C SER A 208 -15.67 -6.19 -15.88
N ASP A 209 -15.17 -5.89 -17.09
CA ASP A 209 -13.91 -6.34 -17.73
C ASP A 209 -12.63 -5.85 -17.01
N TYR A 210 -12.76 -5.50 -15.72
CA TYR A 210 -11.76 -4.78 -14.93
C TYR A 210 -10.62 -5.64 -14.42
N ILE A 211 -10.78 -6.97 -14.32
CA ILE A 211 -9.64 -7.84 -14.05
C ILE A 211 -8.57 -7.68 -15.13
N VAL A 212 -8.96 -7.56 -16.40
CA VAL A 212 -8.00 -7.41 -17.49
C VAL A 212 -7.25 -6.10 -17.32
N ARG A 213 -7.95 -5.01 -16.99
CA ARG A 213 -7.35 -3.68 -16.76
C ARG A 213 -6.53 -3.61 -15.48
N THR A 214 -6.96 -4.26 -14.40
CA THR A 214 -6.26 -4.23 -13.10
C THR A 214 -5.09 -5.21 -13.09
N ALA A 215 -5.19 -6.35 -13.77
CA ALA A 215 -4.06 -7.26 -13.98
C ALA A 215 -3.07 -6.68 -14.99
N ALA A 216 -3.52 -5.93 -16.00
CA ALA A 216 -2.65 -5.17 -16.89
C ALA A 216 -2.00 -4.00 -16.16
N ALA A 217 -2.77 -3.20 -15.41
CA ALA A 217 -2.27 -2.10 -14.58
C ALA A 217 -1.32 -2.63 -13.51
N SER A 218 -1.63 -3.73 -12.83
CA SER A 218 -0.74 -4.37 -11.86
C SER A 218 0.53 -4.89 -12.53
N ARG A 219 0.45 -5.53 -13.71
CA ARG A 219 1.64 -5.94 -14.47
C ARG A 219 2.47 -4.75 -14.96
N GLN A 220 1.81 -3.66 -15.34
CA GLN A 220 2.43 -2.43 -15.83
C GLN A 220 2.93 -1.53 -14.69
N PHE A 221 2.38 -1.66 -13.48
CA PHE A 221 2.82 -0.97 -12.26
C PHE A 221 3.93 -1.72 -11.54
N TRP A 222 3.82 -3.04 -11.42
CA TRP A 222 4.65 -3.84 -10.53
C TRP A 222 5.65 -4.72 -11.26
N GLY A 223 5.49 -4.92 -12.58
CA GLY A 223 6.44 -5.63 -13.44
C GLY A 223 6.70 -7.09 -13.03
N SER A 224 6.96 -7.97 -13.98
CA SER A 224 7.58 -9.26 -13.69
C SER A 224 9.05 -9.05 -13.36
N TYR A 225 9.36 -8.59 -12.15
CA TYR A 225 10.75 -8.60 -11.66
C TYR A 225 11.01 -9.98 -11.05
N HIS A 226 11.56 -10.89 -11.87
CA HIS A 226 12.19 -12.09 -11.37
C HIS A 226 13.63 -11.74 -10.98
N MET A 227 13.98 -11.89 -9.71
CA MET A 227 15.39 -12.04 -9.35
C MET A 227 15.82 -13.39 -9.91
N ASP A 228 16.57 -13.37 -11.02
CA ASP A 228 17.41 -14.51 -11.37
C ASP A 228 18.36 -14.71 -10.19
N ARG A 229 18.22 -15.87 -9.53
CA ARG A 229 19.07 -16.30 -8.42
C ARG A 229 20.49 -16.60 -8.89
#